data_AF-T2JET0-F1
#
_entry.id   AF-T2JET0-F1
#
_cell.length_a   1.000
_cell.length_b   1.000
_cell.length_c   1.000
_cell.angle_alpha   90.00
_cell.angle_beta   90.00
_cell.angle_gamma   90.00
#
_symmetry.space_group_name_H-M   'P 1'
#
loop_
_entity.id
_entity.type
_entity.pdbx_description
1 polymer ?
#
loop_
_entity_poly.entity_id
_entity_poly.type
_entity_poly.pdbx_seq_one_letter_code
_entity_poly.pdbx_strand_id
1 'polypeptide(L)'
;MGNALFCEYESVINREEIKAKCPLTSSEIEVLFQAFLSVSQWVNIYFLWRPNLTDEADNHLIELAMAGNASFIVTNNLKDFQNTDLLFPNLSIVRPEQIIRS
;
A
#
# COMPACT_ATOMS: atom_id res chain seq x y z
N MET A 1 -0.48 -6.91 -3.91
CA MET A 1 0.00 -7.26 -2.55
C MET A 1 1.42 -7.78 -2.65
N GLY A 2 2.29 -7.41 -1.71
CA GLY A 2 3.63 -7.98 -1.54
C GLY A 2 3.91 -8.21 -0.06
N ASN A 3 4.96 -8.96 0.27
CA ASN A 3 5.28 -9.36 1.65
C ASN A 3 5.34 -8.18 2.64
N ALA A 4 6.09 -7.13 2.31
CA ALA A 4 6.26 -5.97 3.20
C ALA A 4 4.91 -5.28 3.47
N LEU A 5 4.15 -4.97 2.41
CA LEU A 5 2.82 -4.37 2.53
C LEU A 5 1.84 -5.27 3.30
N PHE A 6 1.89 -6.59 3.09
CA PHE A 6 1.09 -7.54 3.86
C PHE A 6 1.41 -7.45 5.36
N CYS A 7 2.69 -7.48 5.73
CA CYS A 7 3.11 -7.37 7.13
C CYS A 7 2.74 -6.00 7.74
N GLU A 8 2.76 -4.93 6.96
CA GLU A 8 2.28 -3.61 7.39
C GLU A 8 0.78 -3.63 7.71
N TYR A 9 -0.03 -4.20 6.82
CA TYR A 9 -1.46 -4.39 7.08
C TYR A 9 -1.69 -5.22 8.35
N GLU A 10 -1.02 -6.37 8.47
CA GLU A 10 -1.16 -7.24 9.64
C GLU A 10 -0.76 -6.52 10.94
N SER A 11 0.34 -5.75 10.90
CA SER A 11 0.79 -4.94 12.03
C SER A 11 -0.24 -3.87 12.41
N VAL A 12 -0.75 -3.11 11.43
CA VAL A 12 -1.68 -1.99 11.67
C VAL A 12 -3.04 -2.47 12.15
N ILE A 13 -3.60 -3.51 11.51
CA ILE A 13 -4.90 -4.08 11.86
C ILE A 13 -4.90 -4.61 13.30
N ASN A 14 -3.75 -5.10 13.77
CA ASN A 14 -3.62 -5.65 15.11
C ASN A 14 -3.41 -4.62 16.24
N ARG A 15 -3.19 -3.34 15.93
CA ARG A 15 -2.99 -2.28 16.94
C ARG A 15 -4.28 -1.99 17.70
N GLU A 16 -4.16 -1.84 19.01
CA GLU A 16 -5.31 -1.59 19.89
C GLU A 16 -6.03 -0.28 19.53
N GLU A 17 -5.31 0.80 19.17
CA GLU A 17 -5.95 2.05 18.75
C GLU A 17 -6.72 1.96 17.43
N ILE A 18 -6.42 0.97 16.58
CA ILE A 18 -7.13 0.71 15.32
C ILE A 18 -8.34 -0.16 15.59
N LYS A 19 -8.18 -1.24 16.37
CA LYS A 19 -9.29 -2.10 16.83
C LYS A 19 -10.35 -1.29 17.56
N ALA A 20 -9.96 -0.36 18.43
CA ALA A 20 -10.89 0.50 19.17
C ALA A 20 -11.74 1.43 18.27
N LYS A 21 -11.29 1.73 17.05
CA LYS A 21 -12.04 2.55 16.07
C LYS A 21 -12.93 1.71 15.16
N CYS A 22 -12.77 0.39 15.17
CA CYS A 22 -13.52 -0.52 14.31
C CYS A 22 -14.74 -1.06 15.07
N PRO A 23 -15.95 -1.02 14.48
CA PRO A 23 -17.14 -1.62 15.11
C PRO A 23 -17.16 -3.15 15.04
N LEU A 24 -16.23 -3.76 14.28
CA LEU A 24 -16.17 -5.20 14.05
C LEU A 24 -15.38 -5.92 15.15
N THR A 25 -15.72 -7.17 15.41
CA THR A 25 -14.94 -8.07 16.25
C THR A 25 -13.63 -8.48 15.56
N SER A 26 -12.64 -8.94 16.34
CA SER A 26 -11.36 -9.40 15.78
C SER A 26 -11.51 -10.48 14.71
N SER A 27 -12.48 -11.39 14.87
CA SER A 27 -12.75 -12.44 13.89
C SER A 27 -13.36 -11.88 12.59
N GLU A 28 -14.26 -10.90 12.68
CA GLU A 28 -14.82 -10.25 11.50
C GLU A 28 -13.78 -9.41 10.75
N ILE A 29 -12.88 -8.75 11.49
CA ILE A 29 -11.74 -8.02 10.91
C ILE A 29 -10.84 -8.98 10.13
N GLU A 30 -10.55 -10.16 10.69
CA GLU A 30 -9.75 -11.19 10.01
C GLU A 30 -10.44 -11.70 8.74
N VAL A 31 -11.74 -11.98 8.80
CA VAL A 31 -12.53 -12.38 7.62
C VAL A 31 -12.49 -11.31 6.53
N LEU A 32 -12.66 -10.02 6.91
CA LEU A 32 -12.57 -8.91 5.97
C LEU A 32 -11.18 -8.80 5.35
N PHE A 33 -10.13 -8.97 6.15
CA PHE A 33 -8.75 -8.93 5.65
C PHE A 33 -8.48 -10.08 4.66
N GLN A 34 -8.91 -11.30 4.98
CA GLN A 34 -8.80 -12.44 4.07
C GLN A 34 -9.58 -12.23 2.77
N ALA A 35 -10.80 -11.67 2.85
CA ALA A 35 -11.58 -11.32 1.66
C ALA A 35 -10.85 -10.27 0.79
N PHE A 36 -10.26 -9.24 1.40
CA PHE A 36 -9.45 -8.25 0.68
C PHE A 36 -8.21 -8.86 0.03
N LEU A 37 -7.53 -9.78 0.71
CA LEU A 37 -6.40 -10.52 0.15
C LEU A 37 -6.83 -11.43 -1.01
N SER A 38 -8.02 -12.03 -0.94
CA SER A 38 -8.54 -12.92 -2.00
C SER A 38 -8.74 -12.24 -3.36
N VAL A 39 -8.98 -10.91 -3.36
CA VAL A 39 -9.12 -10.11 -4.58
C VAL A 39 -7.82 -9.38 -4.97
N SER A 40 -6.76 -9.54 -4.17
CA SER A 40 -5.47 -8.92 -4.41
C SER A 40 -4.58 -9.84 -5.24
N GLN A 41 -3.85 -9.26 -6.20
CA GLN A 41 -2.80 -9.99 -6.90
C GLN A 41 -1.51 -9.99 -6.08
N TRP A 42 -0.91 -11.17 -5.86
CA TRP A 42 0.39 -11.29 -5.23
C TRP A 42 1.51 -10.99 -6.24
N VAL A 43 2.42 -10.10 -5.88
CA VAL A 43 3.50 -9.63 -6.75
C VAL A 43 4.83 -9.90 -6.06
N ASN A 44 5.71 -10.61 -6.76
CA ASN A 44 7.07 -10.84 -6.31
C ASN A 44 7.97 -9.69 -6.77
N ILE A 45 8.69 -9.08 -5.82
CA ILE A 45 9.65 -8.01 -6.08
C ILE A 45 11.02 -8.66 -6.25
N TYR A 46 11.59 -8.57 -7.45
CA TYR A 46 12.89 -9.18 -7.78
C TYR A 46 14.05 -8.17 -7.78
N PHE A 47 13.73 -6.88 -7.90
CA PHE A 47 14.72 -5.81 -7.96
C PHE A 47 14.32 -4.67 -7.04
N LEU A 48 15.29 -4.18 -6.27
CA LEU A 48 15.13 -3.02 -5.40
C LEU A 48 15.67 -1.80 -6.15
N TRP A 49 14.82 -0.81 -6.38
CA TRP A 49 15.13 0.35 -7.20
C TRP A 49 15.59 1.55 -6.37
N ARG A 50 15.34 1.53 -5.04
CA ARG A 50 15.66 2.59 -4.07
C ARG A 50 15.42 4.00 -4.62
N PRO A 51 14.15 4.40 -4.79
CA PRO A 51 13.78 5.70 -5.31
C PRO A 51 14.09 6.88 -4.37
N ASN A 52 14.65 6.61 -3.19
CA ASN A 52 15.00 7.58 -2.14
C ASN A 52 13.79 8.43 -1.72
N LEU A 53 12.68 7.78 -1.38
CA LEU A 53 11.54 8.48 -0.80
C LEU A 53 11.94 9.21 0.49
N THR A 54 11.17 10.24 0.87
CA THR A 54 11.41 10.96 2.13
C THR A 54 11.31 10.01 3.33
N ASP A 55 10.36 9.07 3.28
CA ASP A 55 10.32 7.93 4.17
C ASP A 55 10.88 6.69 3.46
N GLU A 56 12.08 6.27 3.86
CA GLU A 56 12.73 5.08 3.32
C GLU A 56 11.91 3.80 3.52
N ALA A 57 11.04 3.78 4.54
CA ALA A 57 10.15 2.66 4.78
C ALA A 57 9.07 2.53 3.70
N ASP A 58 8.74 3.59 2.95
CA ASP A 58 7.73 3.58 1.88
C ASP A 58 8.31 3.15 0.51
N ASN A 59 9.64 2.98 0.39
CA ASN A 59 10.30 2.65 -0.88
C ASN A 59 9.77 1.35 -1.51
N HIS A 60 9.37 0.36 -0.69
CA HIS A 60 8.81 -0.92 -1.19
C HIS A 60 7.49 -0.73 -1.93
N LEU A 61 6.75 0.36 -1.68
CA LEU A 61 5.49 0.63 -2.36
C LEU A 61 5.71 0.99 -3.83
N ILE A 62 6.77 1.77 -4.12
CA ILE A 62 7.20 2.05 -5.48
C ILE A 62 7.68 0.76 -6.16
N GLU A 63 8.50 -0.03 -5.47
CA GLU A 63 9.04 -1.28 -6.01
C GLU A 63 7.92 -2.29 -6.32
N LEU A 64 6.93 -2.37 -5.44
CA LEU A 64 5.73 -3.19 -5.63
C LEU A 64 4.90 -2.70 -6.83
N ALA A 65 4.70 -1.39 -6.95
CA ALA A 65 3.97 -0.81 -8.07
C ALA A 65 4.66 -1.10 -9.41
N MET A 66 5.98 -0.96 -9.46
CA MET A 66 6.78 -1.25 -10.66
C MET A 66 6.76 -2.75 -11.00
N ALA A 67 6.99 -3.62 -10.03
CA ALA A 67 6.95 -5.08 -10.24
C ALA A 67 5.56 -5.58 -10.65
N GLY A 68 4.50 -4.93 -10.16
CA GLY A 68 3.11 -5.23 -10.48
C GLY A 68 2.58 -4.55 -11.73
N ASN A 69 3.40 -3.74 -12.42
CA ASN A 69 2.99 -2.88 -13.53
C ASN A 69 1.73 -2.04 -13.20
N ALA A 70 1.68 -1.51 -11.99
CA ALA A 70 0.56 -0.70 -11.52
C ALA A 70 0.61 0.69 -12.17
N SER A 71 -0.56 1.19 -12.58
CA SER A 71 -0.69 2.57 -13.08
C SER A 71 -0.86 3.59 -11.96
N PHE A 72 -1.26 3.14 -10.76
CA PHE A 72 -1.58 4.01 -9.64
C PHE A 72 -1.03 3.49 -8.31
N ILE A 73 -0.51 4.41 -7.49
CA ILE A 73 -0.41 4.25 -6.03
C ILE A 73 -1.48 5.14 -5.41
N VAL A 74 -2.29 4.54 -4.54
CA VAL A 74 -3.41 5.22 -3.90
C VAL A 74 -3.07 5.45 -2.43
N THR A 75 -2.85 6.69 -2.04
CA THR A 75 -2.43 7.05 -0.67
C THR A 75 -2.92 8.41 -0.24
N ASN A 76 -3.19 8.57 1.05
CA ASN A 76 -3.45 9.89 1.64
C ASN A 76 -2.17 10.69 1.89
N ASN A 77 -1.01 10.03 1.84
CA ASN A 77 0.29 10.61 2.18
C ASN A 77 1.07 11.08 0.94
N LEU A 78 0.48 11.93 0.11
CA LEU A 78 1.10 12.34 -1.17
C LEU A 78 2.49 12.99 -1.00
N LYS A 79 2.70 13.71 0.11
CA LYS A 79 3.93 14.48 0.36
C LYS A 79 5.18 13.61 0.41
N ASP A 80 5.09 12.39 0.92
CA ASP A 80 6.26 11.52 1.13
C ASP A 80 6.67 10.81 -0.17
N PHE A 81 5.83 10.91 -1.19
CA PHE A 81 6.06 10.46 -2.56
C PHE A 81 6.34 11.62 -3.54
N GLN A 82 6.40 12.86 -3.04
CA GLN A 82 6.81 14.02 -3.82
C GLN A 82 8.32 14.22 -3.65
N ASN A 83 9.03 14.47 -4.76
CA ASN A 83 10.50 14.63 -4.84
C ASN A 83 11.31 13.33 -4.84
N THR A 84 10.86 12.33 -5.60
CA THR A 84 11.68 11.15 -5.88
C THR A 84 12.75 11.48 -6.92
N ASP A 85 13.99 11.03 -6.71
CA ASP A 85 15.07 11.22 -7.71
C ASP A 85 14.77 10.44 -9.01
N LEU A 86 13.97 9.38 -8.89
CA LEU A 86 13.53 8.52 -9.98
C LEU A 86 12.14 8.94 -10.47
N LEU A 87 12.04 9.25 -11.76
CA LEU A 87 10.77 9.56 -12.43
C LEU A 87 10.13 8.28 -12.99
N PHE A 88 8.87 8.03 -12.62
CA PHE A 88 8.09 6.90 -13.11
C PHE A 88 6.92 7.42 -13.97
N PRO A 89 7.12 7.66 -15.27
CA PRO A 89 6.15 8.38 -16.11
C PRO A 89 4.79 7.68 -16.23
N ASN A 90 4.74 6.36 -16.04
CA ASN A 90 3.51 5.57 -16.14
C ASN A 90 2.84 5.31 -14.78
N LEU A 91 3.38 5.87 -13.70
CA LEU A 91 2.90 5.68 -12.34
C LEU A 91 2.36 6.99 -11.77
N SER A 92 1.06 7.02 -11.48
CA SER A 92 0.40 8.17 -10.87
C SER A 92 0.16 7.94 -9.38
N ILE A 93 0.41 8.96 -8.56
CA ILE A 93 0.19 8.88 -7.11
C ILE A 93 -0.99 9.77 -6.76
N VAL A 94 -2.07 9.15 -6.28
CA VAL A 94 -3.38 9.79 -6.15
C VAL A 94 -4.00 9.50 -4.79
N ARG A 95 -4.93 10.36 -4.38
CA ARG A 95 -5.75 10.14 -3.18
C ARG A 95 -6.89 9.16 -3.46
N PRO A 96 -7.37 8.41 -2.46
CA PRO A 96 -8.51 7.51 -2.62
C PRO A 96 -9.76 8.16 -3.24
N GLU A 97 -10.06 9.41 -2.89
CA GLU A 97 -11.24 10.13 -3.39
C GLU A 97 -11.22 10.38 -4.90
N GLN A 98 -10.03 10.35 -5.52
CA GLN A 98 -9.86 10.53 -6.95
C GLN A 98 -10.22 9.28 -7.76
N ILE A 99 -10.22 8.09 -7.14
CA ILE A 99 -10.55 6.82 -7.81
C ILE A 99 -11.98 6.36 -7.47
N ILE A 100 -12.44 6.58 -6.25
CA ILE A 100 -13.76 6.08 -5.80
C ILE A 100 -14.93 6.84 -6.47
N ARG A 101 -14.67 8.02 -7.04
CA ARG A 101 -15.66 8.84 -7.75
C ARG A 101 -15.70 8.62 -9.27
N SER A 102 -15.03 7.58 -9.78
CA SER A 102 -14.95 7.25 -11.22
C SER A 102 -16.16 6.46 -11.71
#